data_AF-A0A0U5GNI2-F1
#
_entry.id   AF-A0A0U5GNI2-F1
#
_cell.length_a   1.000
_cell.length_b   1.000
_cell.length_c   1.000
_cell.angle_alpha   90.00
_cell.angle_beta   90.00
_cell.angle_gamma   90.00
#
_symmetry.space_group_name_H-M   'P 1'
#
loop_
_entity.id
_entity.type
_entity.pdbx_description
1 polymer ?
#
loop_
_entity_poly.entity_id
_entity_poly.type
_entity_poly.pdbx_seq_one_letter_code
_entity_poly.pdbx_strand_id
1 'polypeptide(L)'
;MKTTFAALALSLFGAAVAAPANACPPTTQKPFPYSVDDVKLYHLKESNTWDLTIKVTERDAAGNALGSTSCHSAWNDGATYVAREICEDTHYFFWLPNGAPNPESWDVIVDGPNGQGEGTIEFGNKYKCGDYTGDIGNIDRECTTTNGGWFFLHEREAN
;
A
#
# COMPACT_ATOMS: atom_id res chain seq x y z
N MET A 1 -22.85 -24.13 -83.70
CA MET A 1 -22.92 -25.53 -83.23
C MET A 1 -22.00 -25.67 -82.01
N LYS A 2 -22.56 -26.24 -80.93
CA LYS A 2 -21.91 -27.05 -79.86
C LYS A 2 -20.75 -26.40 -79.09
N THR A 3 -21.04 -25.76 -77.95
CA THR A 3 -20.97 -26.30 -76.57
C THR A 3 -19.56 -26.73 -76.14
N THR A 4 -19.07 -26.17 -75.03
CA THR A 4 -18.78 -26.91 -73.78
C THR A 4 -18.51 -25.91 -72.65
N PHE A 5 -19.27 -26.04 -71.55
CA PHE A 5 -19.00 -25.46 -70.24
C PHE A 5 -18.33 -26.54 -69.37
N ALA A 6 -17.32 -26.18 -68.60
CA ALA A 6 -16.81 -26.94 -67.44
C ALA A 6 -16.22 -25.89 -66.47
N ALA A 7 -16.88 -25.57 -65.36
CA ALA A 7 -16.96 -26.30 -64.08
C ALA A 7 -15.79 -25.93 -63.12
N LEU A 8 -16.21 -25.57 -61.90
CA LEU A 8 -15.45 -24.94 -60.83
C LEU A 8 -14.25 -25.76 -60.32
N ALA A 9 -13.22 -25.05 -59.87
CA ALA A 9 -12.35 -25.52 -58.80
C ALA A 9 -12.27 -24.42 -57.73
N LEU A 10 -12.96 -24.63 -56.60
CA LEU A 10 -12.74 -23.88 -55.37
C LEU A 10 -11.39 -24.32 -54.79
N SER A 11 -10.38 -23.47 -54.88
CA SER A 11 -9.21 -23.54 -54.01
C SER A 11 -9.42 -22.60 -52.82
N LEU A 12 -9.88 -23.19 -51.71
CA LEU A 12 -9.66 -22.67 -50.36
C LEU A 12 -8.14 -22.71 -50.06
N PHE A 13 -7.72 -22.03 -49.00
CA PHE A 13 -6.34 -21.85 -48.49
C PHE A 13 -5.64 -20.56 -48.92
N GLY A 14 -5.60 -19.60 -47.99
CA GLY A 14 -4.82 -18.37 -48.12
C GLY A 14 -4.86 -17.54 -46.84
N ALA A 15 -4.07 -17.97 -45.85
CA ALA A 15 -3.57 -17.20 -44.70
C ALA A 15 -4.61 -16.40 -43.88
N ALA A 16 -5.08 -17.01 -42.79
CA ALA A 16 -5.39 -16.23 -41.60
C ALA A 16 -4.09 -15.51 -41.19
N VAL A 17 -3.98 -14.22 -41.54
CA VAL A 17 -3.08 -13.32 -40.83
C VAL A 17 -3.51 -13.38 -39.38
N ALA A 18 -2.76 -14.12 -38.56
CA ALA A 18 -2.84 -14.00 -37.12
C ALA A 18 -2.65 -12.50 -36.84
N ALA A 19 -3.75 -11.84 -36.45
CA ALA A 19 -3.66 -10.52 -35.87
C ALA A 19 -2.53 -10.58 -34.83
N PRO A 20 -1.64 -9.58 -34.76
CA PRO A 20 -0.71 -9.53 -33.65
C PRO A 20 -1.60 -9.65 -32.42
N ALA A 21 -1.40 -10.72 -31.64
CA ALA A 21 -1.97 -10.78 -30.32
C ALA A 21 -1.52 -9.46 -29.70
N ASN A 22 -2.48 -8.58 -29.43
CA ASN A 22 -2.23 -7.37 -28.68
C ASN A 22 -1.43 -7.85 -27.48
N ALA A 23 -0.12 -7.59 -27.50
CA ALA A 23 0.70 -7.77 -26.34
C ALA A 23 0.02 -6.84 -25.36
N CYS A 24 -0.75 -7.42 -24.43
CA CYS A 24 -1.17 -6.71 -23.25
C CYS A 24 0.14 -6.09 -22.76
N PRO A 25 0.28 -4.75 -22.74
CA PRO A 25 1.45 -4.17 -22.11
C PRO A 25 1.51 -4.83 -20.74
N PRO A 26 2.67 -5.33 -20.27
CA PRO A 26 2.76 -5.84 -18.93
C PRO A 26 2.19 -4.73 -18.06
N THR A 27 1.07 -5.00 -17.39
CA THR A 27 0.55 -4.08 -16.40
C THR A 27 1.67 -3.97 -15.39
N THR A 28 2.44 -2.88 -15.45
CA THR A 28 3.45 -2.51 -14.46
C THR A 28 2.79 -2.13 -13.14
N GLN A 29 1.50 -2.41 -12.99
CA GLN A 29 0.70 -2.28 -11.80
C GLN A 29 1.34 -3.16 -10.72
N LYS A 30 1.97 -2.52 -9.74
CA LYS A 30 2.45 -3.19 -8.53
C LYS A 30 1.25 -3.17 -7.60
N PRO A 31 0.49 -4.26 -7.47
CA PRO A 31 -0.78 -4.23 -6.74
C PRO A 31 -0.60 -3.76 -5.30
N PHE A 32 0.59 -3.97 -4.73
CA PHE A 32 0.99 -3.45 -3.44
C PHE A 32 2.40 -2.84 -3.51
N PRO A 33 2.57 -1.55 -3.83
CA PRO A 33 3.91 -0.95 -3.98
C PRO A 33 4.65 -0.83 -2.64
N TYR A 34 3.92 -0.84 -1.51
CA TYR A 34 4.45 -0.66 -0.17
C TYR A 34 3.80 -1.61 0.84
N SER A 35 4.47 -1.82 1.96
CA SER A 35 3.86 -2.37 3.17
C SER A 35 4.29 -1.59 4.40
N VAL A 36 3.41 -1.52 5.40
CA VAL A 36 3.69 -0.96 6.72
C VAL A 36 3.85 -2.10 7.74
N ASP A 37 4.90 -1.99 8.55
CA ASP A 37 5.21 -2.90 9.65
C ASP A 37 5.95 -2.16 10.79
N ASP A 38 6.31 -2.89 11.85
CA ASP A 38 6.95 -2.35 13.07
C ASP A 38 6.26 -1.10 13.62
N VAL A 39 4.92 -1.11 13.62
CA VAL A 39 4.13 0.01 14.14
C VAL A 39 4.35 0.08 15.66
N LYS A 40 4.74 1.26 16.13
CA LYS A 40 4.81 1.62 17.55
C LYS A 40 4.07 2.94 17.72
N LEU A 41 2.94 2.89 18.41
CA LEU A 41 2.09 4.04 18.64
C LEU A 41 1.89 4.16 20.16
N TYR A 42 2.43 5.22 20.75
CA TYR A 42 2.34 5.47 22.18
C TYR A 42 1.42 6.64 22.47
N HIS A 43 0.60 6.51 23.50
CA HIS A 43 -0.12 7.65 24.05
C HIS A 43 0.66 8.28 25.20
N LEU A 44 0.96 9.57 25.08
CA LEU A 44 1.68 10.37 26.05
C LEU A 44 0.68 11.11 26.94
N LYS A 45 0.62 10.74 28.23
CA LYS A 45 -0.34 11.27 29.21
C LYS A 45 -0.25 12.78 29.37
N GLU A 46 0.96 13.31 29.54
CA GLU A 46 1.16 14.71 29.89
C GLU A 46 0.73 15.68 28.78
N SER A 47 0.88 15.27 27.51
CA SER A 47 0.56 16.09 26.34
C SER A 47 -0.72 15.67 25.62
N ASN A 48 -1.34 14.56 26.02
CA ASN A 48 -2.48 13.95 25.34
C ASN A 48 -2.22 13.73 23.84
N THR A 49 -1.03 13.20 23.55
CA THR A 49 -0.48 13.06 22.20
C THR A 49 -0.26 11.59 21.88
N TRP A 50 -0.60 11.19 20.68
CA TRP A 50 -0.19 9.94 20.06
C TRP A 50 1.12 10.16 19.30
N ASP A 51 2.14 9.39 19.64
CA ASP A 51 3.46 9.37 19.02
C ASP A 51 3.60 8.07 18.22
N LEU A 52 3.67 8.20 16.89
CA LEU A 52 3.70 7.11 15.93
C LEU A 52 5.11 7.00 15.33
N THR A 53 5.65 5.79 15.37
CA THR A 53 6.73 5.34 14.50
C THR A 53 6.27 4.14 13.70
N ILE A 54 6.55 4.14 12.39
CA ILE A 54 6.27 3.01 11.49
C ILE A 54 7.49 2.71 10.62
N LYS A 55 7.57 1.47 10.14
CA LYS A 55 8.47 1.08 9.08
C LYS A 55 7.71 0.89 7.77
N VAL A 56 8.11 1.64 6.76
CA VAL A 56 7.61 1.53 5.39
C VAL A 56 8.60 0.69 4.60
N THR A 57 8.12 -0.37 3.95
CA THR A 57 8.94 -1.24 3.10
C THR A 57 8.43 -1.18 1.66
N GLU A 58 9.32 -0.83 0.73
CA GLU A 58 9.09 -0.88 -0.71
C GLU A 58 9.02 -2.34 -1.18
N ARG A 59 8.05 -2.63 -2.06
CA ARG A 59 7.80 -3.96 -2.58
C ARG A 59 7.93 -4.02 -4.09
N ASP A 60 8.46 -5.14 -4.59
CA ASP A 60 8.38 -5.47 -6.01
C ASP A 60 7.00 -6.05 -6.39
N ALA A 61 6.78 -6.32 -7.67
CA ALA A 61 5.52 -6.89 -8.16
C ALA A 61 5.23 -8.31 -7.63
N ALA A 62 6.23 -9.01 -7.10
CA ALA A 62 6.08 -10.32 -6.47
C ALA A 62 5.90 -10.22 -4.93
N GLY A 63 5.93 -9.01 -4.36
CA GLY A 63 5.79 -8.76 -2.93
C GLY A 63 7.10 -8.89 -2.13
N ASN A 64 8.25 -9.06 -2.79
CA ASN A 64 9.55 -9.08 -2.11
C ASN A 64 9.92 -7.68 -1.61
N ALA A 65 10.59 -7.61 -0.47
CA ALA A 65 11.12 -6.36 0.06
C ALA A 65 12.31 -5.87 -0.78
N LEU A 66 12.27 -4.61 -1.22
CA LEU A 66 13.36 -3.96 -1.95
C LEU A 66 14.20 -3.07 -1.04
N GLY A 67 13.56 -2.42 -0.06
CA GLY A 67 14.19 -1.54 0.91
C GLY A 67 13.16 -1.06 1.92
N SER A 68 13.62 -0.51 3.04
CA SER A 68 12.74 0.02 4.07
C SER A 68 13.26 1.34 4.61
N THR A 69 12.32 2.18 5.08
CA THR A 69 12.58 3.45 5.76
C THR A 69 11.68 3.59 6.97
N SER A 70 12.12 4.35 7.97
CA SER A 70 11.31 4.68 9.15
C SER A 70 10.59 6.00 8.93
N CYS A 71 9.35 6.10 9.37
CA CYS A 71 8.56 7.33 9.33
C CYS A 71 7.98 7.61 10.72
N HIS A 72 7.86 8.88 11.07
CA HIS A 72 7.38 9.32 12.38
C HIS A 72 6.35 10.43 12.23
N SER A 73 5.27 10.37 13.00
CA SER A 73 4.31 11.47 13.15
C SER A 73 3.79 11.51 14.58
N ALA A 74 3.29 12.67 14.99
CA ALA A 74 2.63 12.82 16.27
C ALA A 74 1.41 13.73 16.15
N TRP A 75 0.34 13.42 16.88
CA TRP A 75 -0.89 14.20 16.87
C TRP A 75 -1.62 14.13 18.21
N ASN A 76 -2.47 15.12 18.50
CA ASN A 76 -3.29 15.09 19.71
C ASN A 76 -4.43 14.08 19.57
N ASP A 77 -4.84 13.46 20.67
CA ASP A 77 -5.95 12.50 20.66
C ASP A 77 -7.23 13.09 20.05
N GLY A 78 -7.89 12.29 19.20
CA GLY A 78 -9.07 12.72 18.44
C GLY A 78 -8.81 13.60 17.21
N ALA A 79 -7.54 13.75 16.77
CA ALA A 79 -7.21 14.58 15.61
C ALA A 79 -7.91 14.12 14.32
N THR A 80 -8.68 15.03 13.71
CA THR A 80 -9.31 14.82 12.39
C THR A 80 -8.41 15.23 11.23
N TYR A 81 -7.19 15.67 11.53
CA TYR A 81 -6.16 16.05 10.56
C TYR A 81 -4.80 15.74 11.15
N VAL A 82 -3.95 15.08 10.36
CA VAL A 82 -2.54 14.84 10.66
C VAL A 82 -1.75 15.29 9.44
N ALA A 83 -0.68 16.04 9.67
CA ALA A 83 0.11 16.61 8.58
C ALA A 83 0.86 15.52 7.80
N ARG A 84 1.23 15.84 6.56
CA ARG A 84 2.12 15.01 5.77
C ARG A 84 3.55 15.13 6.28
N GLU A 85 4.16 13.99 6.58
CA GLU A 85 5.50 13.89 7.12
C GLU A 85 6.47 13.34 6.09
N ILE A 86 7.75 13.70 6.26
CA ILE A 86 8.87 13.15 5.50
C ILE A 86 9.47 12.01 6.34
N CYS A 87 9.70 10.86 5.71
CA CYS A 87 10.37 9.74 6.38
C CYS A 87 11.89 9.99 6.50
N GLU A 88 12.61 9.09 7.19
CA GLU A 88 14.08 9.16 7.30
C GLU A 88 14.76 9.14 5.92
N ASP A 89 14.22 8.33 4.99
CA ASP A 89 14.52 8.47 3.57
C ASP A 89 13.62 9.55 2.98
N THR A 90 14.23 10.65 2.56
CA THR A 90 13.53 11.86 2.12
C THR A 90 12.82 11.72 0.77
N HIS A 91 12.97 10.59 0.09
CA HIS A 91 12.15 10.25 -1.09
C HIS A 91 10.78 9.70 -0.71
N TYR A 92 10.53 9.43 0.57
CA TYR A 92 9.29 8.88 1.08
C TYR A 92 8.55 9.91 1.93
N PHE A 93 7.24 9.97 1.71
CA PHE A 93 6.33 10.76 2.51
C PHE A 93 5.20 9.87 2.99
N PHE A 94 4.68 10.18 4.18
CA PHE A 94 3.52 9.48 4.70
C PHE A 94 2.54 10.45 5.35
N TRP A 95 1.25 10.12 5.32
CA TRP A 95 0.23 10.88 6.01
C TRP A 95 -1.00 10.03 6.28
N LEU A 96 -1.84 10.53 7.20
CA LEU A 96 -3.11 9.91 7.56
C LEU A 96 -4.25 10.74 6.94
N PRO A 97 -4.82 10.33 5.80
CA PRO A 97 -5.70 11.17 4.98
C PRO A 97 -6.98 11.61 5.70
N ASN A 98 -7.44 10.83 6.67
CA ASN A 98 -8.63 11.08 7.47
C ASN A 98 -8.29 11.55 8.90
N GLY A 99 -7.04 11.98 9.13
CA GLY A 99 -6.49 12.15 10.46
C GLY A 99 -6.35 10.80 11.18
N ALA A 100 -6.44 10.83 12.51
CA ALA A 100 -6.39 9.63 13.36
C ALA A 100 -7.28 9.80 14.60
N PRO A 101 -8.62 9.92 14.41
CA PRO A 101 -9.55 10.05 15.51
C PRO A 101 -9.70 8.76 16.33
N ASN A 102 -9.25 7.63 15.79
CA ASN A 102 -9.23 6.33 16.46
C ASN A 102 -7.84 5.70 16.35
N PRO A 103 -7.10 5.50 17.45
CA PRO A 103 -5.78 4.85 17.42
C PRO A 103 -5.85 3.38 17.03
N GLU A 104 -7.01 2.72 17.16
CA GLU A 104 -7.20 1.31 16.82
C GLU A 104 -7.52 1.07 15.33
N SER A 105 -7.82 2.12 14.57
CA SER A 105 -8.15 2.02 13.14
C SER A 105 -7.87 3.33 12.43
N TRP A 106 -6.90 3.32 11.52
CA TRP A 106 -6.48 4.51 10.79
C TRP A 106 -6.03 4.19 9.37
N ASP A 107 -6.33 5.10 8.46
CA ASP A 107 -5.90 5.01 7.07
C ASP A 107 -4.52 5.64 6.91
N VAL A 108 -3.74 5.12 5.99
CA VAL A 108 -2.40 5.61 5.69
C VAL A 108 -2.21 5.70 4.19
N ILE A 109 -1.52 6.75 3.76
CA ILE A 109 -0.97 6.86 2.41
C ILE A 109 0.54 7.03 2.52
N VAL A 110 1.25 6.30 1.68
CA VAL A 110 2.67 6.42 1.45
C VAL A 110 2.89 6.86 0.01
N ASP A 111 3.77 7.84 -0.17
CA ASP A 111 4.19 8.36 -1.47
C ASP A 111 5.70 8.22 -1.59
N GLY A 112 6.17 7.58 -2.66
CA GLY A 112 7.58 7.31 -2.86
C GLY A 112 7.95 6.95 -4.31
N PRO A 113 9.13 6.34 -4.53
CA PRO A 113 9.66 6.11 -5.88
C PRO A 113 8.79 5.24 -6.80
N ASN A 114 7.89 4.43 -6.24
CA ASN A 114 6.99 3.54 -6.96
C ASN A 114 5.54 4.08 -7.03
N GLY A 115 5.36 5.38 -6.82
CA GLY A 115 4.04 6.01 -6.79
C GLY A 115 3.45 6.03 -5.39
N GLN A 116 2.12 5.99 -5.32
CA GLN A 116 1.38 6.06 -4.05
C GLN A 116 0.76 4.71 -3.70
N GLY A 117 0.89 4.33 -2.43
CA GLY A 117 0.17 3.20 -1.85
C GLY A 117 -0.73 3.67 -0.72
N GLU A 118 -1.92 3.11 -0.61
CA GLU A 118 -2.86 3.39 0.48
C GLU A 118 -3.37 2.10 1.13
N GLY A 119 -3.83 2.22 2.37
CA GLY A 119 -4.44 1.11 3.09
C GLY A 119 -4.84 1.50 4.50
N THR A 120 -5.43 0.53 5.21
CA THR A 120 -5.92 0.73 6.59
C THR A 120 -5.15 -0.17 7.54
N ILE A 121 -4.76 0.41 8.68
CA ILE A 121 -4.20 -0.31 9.82
C ILE A 121 -5.32 -0.48 10.83
N GLU A 122 -5.79 -1.72 11.01
CA GLU A 122 -6.93 -2.04 11.86
C GLU A 122 -6.53 -2.96 13.02
N PHE A 123 -7.16 -2.74 14.17
CA PHE A 123 -7.05 -3.63 15.32
C PHE A 123 -7.43 -5.06 14.94
N GLY A 124 -6.58 -6.01 15.31
CA GLY A 124 -6.75 -7.40 14.91
C GLY A 124 -5.60 -8.27 15.37
N ASN A 125 -5.39 -9.40 14.70
CA ASN A 125 -4.30 -10.31 15.06
C ASN A 125 -2.91 -9.78 14.68
N LYS A 126 -2.84 -8.77 13.81
CA LYS A 126 -1.59 -8.16 13.35
C LYS A 126 -1.24 -6.87 14.08
N TYR A 127 -2.22 -6.19 14.68
CA TYR A 127 -2.06 -4.91 15.36
C TYR A 127 -2.95 -4.89 16.60
N LYS A 128 -2.37 -4.59 17.76
CA LYS A 128 -3.05 -4.62 19.05
C LYS A 128 -2.80 -3.33 19.80
N CYS A 129 -3.81 -2.86 20.49
CA CYS A 129 -3.74 -1.76 21.44
C CYS A 129 -4.03 -2.27 22.85
N GLY A 130 -3.35 -1.73 23.86
CA GLY A 130 -3.57 -2.05 25.26
C GLY A 130 -2.79 -1.13 26.19
N ASP A 131 -2.94 -1.35 27.48
CA ASP A 131 -2.19 -0.62 28.51
C ASP A 131 -0.68 -0.82 28.29
N TYR A 132 0.07 0.26 28.40
CA TYR A 132 1.52 0.21 28.29
C TYR A 132 2.13 -0.46 29.53
N THR A 133 2.96 -1.49 29.32
CA THR A 133 3.58 -2.27 30.40
C THR A 133 5.07 -2.02 30.57
N GLY A 134 5.63 -1.02 29.89
CA GLY A 134 7.05 -0.66 30.00
C GLY A 134 7.36 0.33 31.11
N ASP A 135 8.62 0.74 31.20
CA ASP A 135 9.13 1.56 32.30
C ASP A 135 9.03 3.09 32.07
N ILE A 136 8.59 3.51 30.87
CA ILE A 136 8.47 4.93 30.53
C ILE A 136 7.21 5.52 31.18
N GLY A 137 7.41 6.29 32.25
CA GLY A 137 6.33 6.79 33.10
C GLY A 137 5.31 7.72 32.42
N ASN A 138 5.64 8.36 31.29
CA ASN A 138 4.72 9.26 30.57
C ASN A 138 3.79 8.51 29.59
N ILE A 139 3.99 7.21 29.37
CA ILE A 139 3.14 6.42 28.47
C ILE A 139 2.07 5.71 29.29
N ASP A 140 0.82 5.69 28.84
CA ASP A 140 -0.27 4.89 29.43
C ASP A 140 -0.84 3.85 28.47
N ARG A 141 -0.77 4.09 27.16
CA ARG A 141 -1.27 3.17 26.15
C ARG A 141 -0.25 2.94 25.05
N GLU A 142 -0.24 1.73 24.54
CA GLU A 142 0.57 1.32 23.39
C GLU A 142 -0.30 0.59 22.39
N CYS A 143 -0.08 0.91 21.11
CA CYS A 143 -0.53 0.09 20.00
C CYS A 143 0.66 -0.36 19.16
N THR A 144 0.76 -1.65 18.90
CA THR A 144 1.90 -2.23 18.19
C THR A 144 1.52 -3.37 17.26
N THR A 145 2.30 -3.53 16.19
CA THR A 145 2.23 -4.73 15.36
C THR A 145 2.69 -5.96 16.12
N THR A 146 2.00 -7.09 15.95
CA THR A 146 2.34 -8.37 16.59
C THR A 146 2.65 -9.46 15.56
N ASN A 147 3.47 -10.45 15.93
CA ASN A 147 3.75 -11.66 15.13
C ASN A 147 4.21 -11.41 13.68
N GLY A 148 5.03 -10.39 13.43
CA GLY A 148 5.46 -10.04 12.05
C GLY A 148 4.30 -9.56 11.18
N GLY A 149 3.29 -8.93 11.80
CA GLY A 149 2.14 -8.37 11.12
C GLY A 149 2.55 -7.30 10.10
N TRP A 150 2.26 -7.57 8.83
CA TRP A 150 2.43 -6.62 7.73
C TRP A 150 1.07 -6.21 7.16
N PHE A 151 0.98 -4.93 6.83
CA PHE A 151 -0.13 -4.32 6.13
C PHE A 151 0.34 -3.91 4.74
N PHE A 152 -0.11 -4.64 3.71
CA PHE A 152 0.21 -4.30 2.33
C PHE A 152 -0.69 -3.15 1.88
N LEU A 153 -0.07 -2.08 1.37
CA LEU A 153 -0.77 -0.91 0.87
C LEU A 153 -1.01 -1.12 -0.61
N HIS A 154 -2.27 -1.02 -1.05
CA HIS A 154 -2.60 -1.16 -2.45
C HIS A 154 -2.21 0.09 -3.24
N GLU A 155 -1.92 -0.06 -4.53
CA GLU A 155 -1.70 1.10 -5.39
C GLU A 155 -2.93 2.02 -5.33
N ARG A 156 -2.66 3.32 -5.13
CA ARG A 156 -3.72 4.33 -5.10
C ARG A 156 -4.04 4.75 -6.52
N GLU A 157 -5.29 4.62 -6.92
CA GLU A 157 -5.74 5.09 -8.24
C GLU A 157 -5.59 6.61 -8.32
N ALA A 158 -4.96 7.09 -9.39
CA ALA A 158 -4.89 8.52 -9.67
C ALA A 158 -6.30 9.01 -10.06
N ASN A 159 -6.95 9.73 -9.14
CA ASN A 159 -8.19 10.46 -9.42
C ASN A 159 -7.94 11.68 -10.32
#